data_AF-A0A0P7WPB6-F1
#
_entry.id   AF-A0A0P7WPB6-F1
#
_cell.length_a   1.000
_cell.length_b   1.000
_cell.length_c   1.000
_cell.angle_alpha   90.00
_cell.angle_beta   90.00
_cell.angle_gamma   90.00
#
_symmetry.space_group_name_H-M   'P 1'
#
loop_
_entity.id
_entity.type
_entity.pdbx_description
1 polymer ?
#
loop_
_entity_poly.entity_id
_entity_poly.type
_entity_poly.pdbx_seq_one_letter_code
_entity_poly.pdbx_strand_id
1 'polypeptide(L)'
;MVGLLLIGVAAWGKGFGIVSSIHIIGGVIAVGVFLLLIAIVGLIGALNHHQVLLFFYMVILFFVFLFQFGVSVLSALAVSFAKQEKLLNSTWRMTSDVTKENLEKQLDCCGLLNSTLDQPQFDSDFQRCKAPCKAKGQCYTCGNVMLEHSAEALKILGGVGLFFSFTEILGVWLAVRYRNQKDPRANPSAFL
;
A
#
# COMPACT_ATOMS: atom_id res chain seq x y z
N MET A 1 0.92 -16.57 -6.83
CA MET A 1 -0.12 -15.87 -7.61
C MET A 1 -0.15 -14.37 -7.34
N VAL A 2 -0.34 -13.90 -6.09
CA VAL A 2 -0.49 -12.46 -5.78
C VAL A 2 0.69 -11.61 -6.30
N GLY A 3 1.94 -12.04 -6.09
CA GLY A 3 3.10 -11.33 -6.63
C GLY A 3 3.13 -11.21 -8.17
N LEU A 4 2.72 -12.27 -8.88
CA LEU A 4 2.61 -12.25 -10.35
C LEU A 4 1.50 -11.28 -10.82
N LEU A 5 0.37 -11.25 -10.11
CA LEU A 5 -0.71 -10.31 -10.40
C LEU A 5 -0.27 -8.85 -10.20
N LEU A 6 0.44 -8.56 -9.10
CA LEU A 6 0.96 -7.21 -8.84
C LEU A 6 1.93 -6.74 -9.93
N ILE A 7 2.85 -7.62 -10.35
CA ILE A 7 3.79 -7.33 -11.44
C ILE A 7 3.03 -7.13 -12.76
N GLY A 8 2.08 -8.01 -13.07
CA GLY A 8 1.30 -7.97 -14.32
C GLY A 8 0.45 -6.70 -14.44
N VAL A 9 -0.29 -6.34 -13.39
CA VAL A 9 -1.12 -5.12 -13.37
C VAL A 9 -0.24 -3.86 -13.44
N ALA A 10 0.88 -3.82 -12.72
CA ALA A 10 1.80 -2.68 -12.75
C ALA A 10 2.45 -2.51 -14.15
N ALA A 11 2.87 -3.61 -14.78
CA ALA A 11 3.43 -3.60 -16.12
C ALA A 11 2.38 -3.17 -17.17
N TRP A 12 1.16 -3.68 -17.06
CA TRP A 12 0.04 -3.29 -17.92
C TRP A 12 -0.31 -1.80 -17.76
N GLY A 13 -0.43 -1.30 -16.52
CA GLY A 13 -0.72 0.11 -16.25
C GLY A 13 0.35 1.08 -16.78
N LYS A 14 1.63 0.67 -16.78
CA LYS A 14 2.72 1.41 -17.42
C LYS A 14 2.56 1.45 -18.95
N GLY A 15 2.14 0.33 -19.56
CA GLY A 15 1.96 0.22 -21.02
C GLY A 15 0.87 1.13 -21.59
N PHE A 16 -0.18 1.42 -20.80
CA PHE A 16 -1.29 2.30 -21.20
C PHE A 16 -1.08 3.79 -20.84
N GLY A 17 0.02 4.16 -20.18
CA GLY A 17 0.28 5.55 -19.80
C GLY A 17 -0.69 6.12 -18.76
N ILE A 18 -1.47 5.29 -18.07
CA ILE A 18 -2.50 5.70 -17.10
C ILE A 18 -1.86 6.22 -15.79
N VAL A 19 -0.66 5.74 -15.44
CA VAL A 19 0.06 6.13 -14.22
C VAL A 19 1.37 6.82 -14.58
N SER A 20 1.44 8.15 -14.37
CA SER A 20 2.58 8.97 -14.80
C SER A 20 3.79 8.94 -13.83
N SER A 21 3.67 8.33 -12.65
CA SER A 21 4.75 8.34 -11.64
C SER A 21 5.53 7.02 -11.62
N ILE A 22 6.74 7.06 -12.18
CA ILE A 22 7.70 5.95 -12.24
C ILE A 22 8.00 5.37 -10.85
N HIS A 23 8.02 6.23 -9.81
CA HIS A 23 8.32 5.83 -8.44
C HIS A 23 7.25 4.93 -7.84
N ILE A 24 5.96 5.22 -8.07
CA ILE A 24 4.85 4.44 -7.52
C ILE A 24 4.81 3.06 -8.18
N ILE A 25 4.94 3.02 -9.51
CA ILE A 25 4.99 1.77 -10.28
C ILE A 25 6.19 0.91 -9.86
N GLY A 26 7.37 1.53 -9.71
CA GLY A 26 8.59 0.84 -9.27
C GLY A 26 8.41 0.18 -7.91
N GLY A 27 7.76 0.87 -6.97
CA GLY A 27 7.41 0.32 -5.65
C GLY A 27 6.54 -0.93 -5.73
N VAL A 28 5.44 -0.89 -6.51
CA VAL A 28 4.52 -2.03 -6.66
C VAL A 28 5.24 -3.25 -7.28
N ILE A 29 6.08 -3.03 -8.29
CA ILE A 29 6.85 -4.10 -8.93
C ILE A 29 7.86 -4.71 -7.94
N ALA A 30 8.58 -3.87 -7.18
CA ALA A 30 9.56 -4.34 -6.20
C ALA A 30 8.91 -5.20 -5.11
N VAL A 31 7.75 -4.77 -4.58
CA VAL A 31 6.95 -5.56 -3.64
C VAL A 31 6.51 -6.88 -4.27
N GLY A 32 6.02 -6.85 -5.52
CA GLY A 32 5.60 -8.05 -6.24
C GLY A 32 6.72 -9.09 -6.41
N VAL A 33 7.93 -8.65 -6.76
CA VAL A 33 9.11 -9.52 -6.88
C VAL A 33 9.52 -10.09 -5.52
N PHE A 34 9.55 -9.25 -4.48
CA PHE A 34 9.87 -9.70 -3.11
C PHE A 34 8.92 -10.79 -2.61
N LEU A 35 7.60 -10.61 -2.80
CA LEU A 35 6.60 -11.61 -2.44
C LEU A 35 6.75 -12.91 -3.24
N LEU A 36 7.16 -12.82 -4.50
CA LEU A 36 7.43 -13.99 -5.34
C LEU A 36 8.63 -14.80 -4.82
N LEU A 37 9.71 -14.13 -4.42
CA LEU A 37 10.88 -14.79 -3.82
C LEU A 37 10.50 -15.50 -2.51
N ILE A 38 9.75 -14.84 -1.62
CA ILE A 38 9.26 -15.47 -0.38
C ILE A 38 8.41 -16.70 -0.68
N ALA A 39 7.54 -16.64 -1.69
CA ALA A 39 6.72 -17.76 -2.10
C ALA A 39 7.54 -18.95 -2.62
N ILE A 40 8.60 -18.69 -3.41
CA ILE A 40 9.54 -19.72 -3.88
C ILE A 40 10.27 -20.36 -2.70
N VAL A 41 10.77 -19.56 -1.77
CA VAL A 41 11.43 -20.05 -0.56
C VAL A 41 10.46 -20.91 0.26
N GLY A 42 9.23 -20.45 0.49
CA GLY A 42 8.21 -21.24 1.19
C GLY A 42 7.91 -22.57 0.49
N LEU A 43 7.80 -22.57 -0.85
CA LEU A 43 7.53 -23.78 -1.64
C LEU A 43 8.70 -24.78 -1.56
N ILE A 44 9.93 -24.33 -1.77
CA ILE A 44 11.13 -25.17 -1.68
C ILE A 44 11.28 -25.74 -0.27
N GLY A 45 11.01 -24.93 0.77
CA GLY A 45 11.07 -25.35 2.17
C GLY A 45 10.04 -26.42 2.51
N ALA A 46 8.85 -26.33 1.93
CA ALA A 46 7.82 -27.36 2.05
C ALA A 46 8.21 -28.65 1.32
N LEU A 47 8.66 -28.56 0.05
CA LEU A 47 8.97 -29.72 -0.79
C LEU A 47 10.20 -30.51 -0.33
N ASN A 48 11.29 -29.81 0.02
CA ASN A 48 12.56 -30.46 0.35
C ASN A 48 12.71 -30.82 1.84
N HIS A 49 11.66 -30.61 2.66
CA HIS A 49 11.72 -30.75 4.13
C HIS A 49 12.92 -30.01 4.78
N HIS A 50 13.44 -28.96 4.14
CA HIS A 50 14.63 -28.26 4.60
C HIS A 50 14.28 -27.35 5.80
N GLN A 51 14.45 -27.89 7.01
CA GLN A 51 14.00 -27.24 8.25
C GLN A 51 14.55 -25.83 8.46
N VAL A 52 15.78 -25.56 8.03
CA VAL A 52 16.40 -24.23 8.15
C VAL A 52 15.76 -23.21 7.19
N LEU A 53 15.34 -23.64 6.00
CA LEU A 53 14.73 -22.74 5.01
C LEU A 53 13.30 -22.37 5.43
N LEU A 54 12.58 -23.34 6.01
CA LEU A 54 11.27 -23.10 6.61
C LEU A 54 11.38 -22.13 7.82
N PHE A 55 12.47 -22.19 8.58
CA PHE A 55 12.71 -21.25 9.68
C PHE A 55 12.86 -19.80 9.19
N PHE A 56 13.66 -19.56 8.14
CA PHE A 56 13.76 -18.23 7.54
C PHE A 56 12.42 -17.72 7.01
N TYR A 57 11.64 -18.59 6.38
CA TYR A 57 10.29 -18.25 5.91
C TYR A 57 9.39 -17.77 7.06
N MET A 58 9.40 -18.46 8.21
CA MET A 58 8.64 -18.06 9.39
C MET A 58 9.05 -16.71 9.97
N VAL A 59 10.35 -16.44 10.03
CA VAL A 59 10.88 -15.17 10.53
C VAL A 59 10.44 -14.03 9.62
N ILE A 60 10.52 -14.22 8.30
CA ILE A 60 10.09 -13.20 7.33
C ILE A 60 8.59 -12.94 7.45
N LEU A 61 7.75 -13.98 7.49
CA LEU A 61 6.31 -13.84 7.72
C LEU A 61 6.01 -13.11 9.03
N PHE A 62 6.75 -13.41 10.10
CA PHE A 62 6.55 -12.69 11.36
C PHE A 62 6.81 -11.19 11.24
N PHE A 63 7.85 -10.76 10.52
CA PHE A 63 8.08 -9.33 10.27
C PHE A 63 7.01 -8.71 9.38
N VAL A 64 6.59 -9.40 8.30
CA VAL A 64 5.51 -8.94 7.42
C VAL A 64 4.22 -8.75 8.24
N PHE A 65 3.88 -9.70 9.10
CA PHE A 65 2.77 -9.60 10.04
C PHE A 65 2.88 -8.36 10.92
N LEU A 66 4.03 -8.08 11.53
CA LEU A 66 4.22 -6.90 12.40
C LEU A 66 4.00 -5.59 11.64
N PHE A 67 4.55 -5.47 10.43
CA PHE A 67 4.34 -4.27 9.61
C PHE A 67 2.88 -4.14 9.18
N GLN A 68 2.25 -5.23 8.76
CA GLN A 68 0.89 -5.22 8.25
C GLN A 68 -0.15 -4.98 9.33
N PHE A 69 -0.02 -5.65 10.47
CA PHE A 69 -0.83 -5.40 11.65
C PHE A 69 -0.59 -3.97 12.17
N GLY A 70 0.68 -3.53 12.20
CA GLY A 70 1.06 -2.18 12.59
C GLY A 70 0.40 -1.10 11.72
N VAL A 71 0.46 -1.23 10.38
CA VAL A 71 -0.20 -0.29 9.45
C VAL A 71 -1.72 -0.35 9.58
N SER A 72 -2.31 -1.53 9.77
CA SER A 72 -3.76 -1.68 9.92
C SER A 72 -4.24 -0.98 11.21
N VAL A 73 -3.57 -1.21 12.33
CA VAL A 73 -3.86 -0.54 13.60
C VAL A 73 -3.56 0.96 13.51
N LEU A 74 -2.47 1.36 12.85
CA LEU A 74 -2.14 2.77 12.63
C LEU A 74 -3.20 3.47 11.78
N SER A 75 -3.74 2.82 10.76
CA SER A 75 -4.82 3.37 9.94
C SER A 75 -6.11 3.58 10.75
N ALA A 76 -6.40 2.67 11.70
CA ALA A 76 -7.56 2.77 12.56
C ALA A 76 -7.40 3.79 13.71
N LEU A 77 -6.21 3.91 14.32
CA LEU A 77 -5.97 4.78 15.49
C LEU A 77 -5.39 6.16 15.14
N ALA A 78 -4.53 6.26 14.13
CA ALA A 78 -3.68 7.44 13.92
C ALA A 78 -4.05 8.27 12.69
N VAL A 79 -4.79 7.73 11.73
CA VAL A 79 -5.30 8.51 10.60
C VAL A 79 -6.63 9.16 10.98
N SER A 80 -6.51 10.22 11.78
CA SER A 80 -7.57 11.20 11.90
C SER A 80 -7.46 12.21 10.76
N PHE A 81 -8.61 12.73 10.30
CA PHE A 81 -8.70 13.79 9.28
C PHE A 81 -7.69 14.94 9.54
N ALA A 82 -7.51 15.32 10.81
CA ALA A 82 -6.59 16.38 11.22
C ALA A 82 -5.10 16.10 10.93
N LYS A 83 -4.64 14.83 11.00
CA LYS A 83 -3.25 14.49 10.65
C LYS A 83 -3.04 14.49 9.15
N GLN A 84 -4.02 14.02 8.38
CA GLN A 84 -3.95 14.06 6.92
C GLN A 84 -3.97 15.51 6.44
N GLU A 85 -4.81 16.37 7.01
CA GLU A 85 -4.90 17.80 6.65
C GLU A 85 -3.55 18.51 6.80
N LYS A 86 -2.86 18.30 7.94
CA LYS A 86 -1.55 18.93 8.20
C LYS A 86 -0.46 18.45 7.21
N LEU A 87 -0.42 17.15 6.92
CA LEU A 87 0.50 16.59 5.93
C LEU A 87 0.17 17.10 4.53
N LEU A 88 -1.11 17.19 4.18
CA LEU A 88 -1.58 17.69 2.90
C LEU A 88 -1.21 19.16 2.71
N ASN A 89 -1.43 20.01 3.72
CA ASN A 89 -1.07 21.43 3.68
C ASN A 89 0.44 21.63 3.52
N SER A 90 1.24 20.92 4.33
CA SER A 90 2.70 20.97 4.19
C SER A 90 3.17 20.50 2.81
N THR A 91 2.59 19.41 2.30
CA THR A 91 2.95 18.85 0.98
C THR A 91 2.50 19.76 -0.16
N TRP A 92 1.31 20.33 -0.09
CA TRP A 92 0.75 21.23 -1.09
C TRP A 92 1.62 22.48 -1.26
N ARG A 93 2.13 23.03 -0.16
CA ARG A 93 3.05 24.18 -0.19
C ARG A 93 4.40 23.87 -0.86
N MET A 94 4.87 22.63 -0.75
CA MET A 94 6.11 22.18 -1.40
C MET A 94 5.90 21.70 -2.84
N THR A 95 4.64 21.50 -3.26
CA THR A 95 4.31 20.97 -4.58
C THR A 95 4.39 22.06 -5.63
N SER A 96 4.95 21.73 -6.80
CA SER A 96 5.06 22.67 -7.92
C SER A 96 3.70 23.04 -8.51
N ASP A 97 3.59 24.26 -9.04
CA ASP A 97 2.34 24.77 -9.62
C ASP A 97 1.83 23.92 -10.80
N VAL A 98 2.73 23.30 -11.58
CA VAL A 98 2.36 22.39 -12.68
C VAL A 98 1.70 21.12 -12.15
N THR A 99 2.23 20.56 -11.07
CA THR A 99 1.65 19.37 -10.42
C THR A 99 0.29 19.69 -9.82
N LYS A 100 0.15 20.86 -9.19
CA LYS A 100 -1.15 21.33 -8.66
C LYS A 100 -2.18 21.45 -9.78
N GLU A 101 -1.85 22.11 -10.89
CA GLU A 101 -2.77 22.27 -12.03
C GLU A 101 -3.21 20.91 -12.62
N ASN A 102 -2.29 19.95 -12.71
CA ASN A 102 -2.62 18.60 -13.17
C ASN A 102 -3.55 17.86 -12.20
N LEU A 103 -3.32 17.99 -10.89
CA LEU A 103 -4.19 17.40 -9.87
C LEU A 103 -5.59 18.03 -9.88
N GLU A 104 -5.68 19.36 -9.95
CA GLU A 104 -6.94 20.11 -10.04
C GLU A 104 -7.76 19.68 -11.27
N LYS A 105 -7.13 19.49 -12.42
CA LYS A 105 -7.79 18.99 -13.63
C LYS A 105 -8.23 17.54 -13.53
N GLN A 106 -7.41 16.67 -12.92
CA GLN A 106 -7.72 15.24 -12.81
C GLN A 106 -8.83 14.96 -11.79
N LEU A 107 -8.88 15.74 -10.71
CA LEU A 107 -9.84 15.59 -9.62
C LEU A 107 -11.06 16.53 -9.74
N ASP A 108 -11.10 17.37 -10.78
CA ASP A 108 -12.14 18.39 -11.04
C ASP A 108 -12.46 19.25 -9.80
N CYS A 109 -11.40 19.77 -9.15
CA CYS A 109 -11.43 20.55 -7.92
C CYS A 109 -10.49 21.76 -8.02
N CYS A 110 -10.62 22.75 -7.13
CA CYS A 110 -9.72 23.93 -7.12
C CYS A 110 -9.30 24.31 -5.70
N GLY A 111 -8.01 24.57 -5.51
CA GLY A 111 -7.44 25.00 -4.23
C GLY A 111 -7.48 23.93 -3.13
N LEU A 112 -6.61 24.06 -2.12
CA LEU A 112 -6.47 23.03 -1.10
C LEU A 112 -7.63 23.04 -0.09
N LEU A 113 -7.72 24.07 0.75
CA LEU A 113 -8.74 24.21 1.79
C LEU A 113 -9.16 25.68 1.88
N ASN A 114 -10.47 25.92 2.01
CA ASN A 114 -11.02 27.26 2.18
C ASN A 114 -11.14 27.58 3.68
N SER A 115 -9.99 27.74 4.32
CA SER A 115 -9.87 28.09 5.75
C SER A 115 -9.31 29.50 5.90
N THR A 116 -9.75 30.25 6.91
CA THR A 116 -9.35 31.65 7.16
C THR A 116 -7.84 31.86 7.30
N LEU A 117 -7.09 30.82 7.69
CA LEU A 117 -5.63 30.84 7.80
C LEU A 117 -4.91 30.67 6.45
N ASP A 118 -5.52 29.95 5.50
CA ASP A 118 -4.93 29.62 4.20
C ASP A 118 -5.58 30.41 3.04
N GLN A 119 -6.47 31.35 3.36
CA GLN A 119 -7.20 32.22 2.43
C GLN A 119 -6.35 32.79 1.28
N PRO A 120 -5.17 33.44 1.53
CA PRO A 120 -4.40 34.04 0.43
C PRO A 120 -3.77 33.00 -0.49
N GLN A 121 -3.42 31.82 0.03
CA GLN A 121 -2.89 30.70 -0.75
C GLN A 121 -4.01 30.07 -1.58
N PHE A 122 -5.18 29.87 -0.95
CA PHE A 122 -6.38 29.36 -1.60
C PHE A 122 -6.83 30.26 -2.75
N ASP A 123 -6.92 31.57 -2.55
CA ASP A 123 -7.34 32.52 -3.59
C ASP A 123 -6.39 32.49 -4.78
N SER A 124 -5.08 32.45 -4.54
CA SER A 124 -4.06 32.36 -5.60
C SER A 124 -4.19 31.07 -6.42
N ASP A 125 -4.30 29.93 -5.73
CA ASP A 125 -4.47 28.62 -6.37
C ASP A 125 -5.80 28.55 -7.14
N PHE A 126 -6.90 29.04 -6.53
CA PHE A 126 -8.22 29.08 -7.14
C PHE A 126 -8.26 29.97 -8.39
N GLN A 127 -7.58 31.12 -8.39
CA GLN A 127 -7.47 31.98 -9.57
C GLN A 127 -6.70 31.31 -10.71
N ARG A 128 -5.65 30.55 -10.39
CA ARG A 128 -4.84 29.82 -11.39
C ARG A 128 -5.49 28.52 -11.87
N CYS A 129 -6.45 27.98 -11.11
CA CYS A 129 -7.15 26.75 -11.44
C CYS A 129 -7.81 26.81 -12.81
N LYS A 130 -7.57 25.76 -13.61
CA LYS A 130 -8.14 25.56 -14.97
C LYS A 130 -9.04 24.32 -15.03
N ALA A 131 -9.51 23.84 -13.88
CA ALA A 131 -10.40 22.69 -13.81
C ALA A 131 -11.78 23.01 -14.43
N PRO A 132 -12.45 22.05 -15.08
CA PRO A 132 -13.79 22.21 -15.65
C PRO A 132 -14.85 22.72 -14.64
N CYS A 133 -14.76 22.31 -13.38
CA CYS A 133 -15.65 22.69 -12.29
C CYS A 133 -15.75 24.22 -12.13
N LYS A 134 -14.66 24.96 -12.37
CA LYS A 134 -14.60 26.41 -12.21
C LYS A 134 -15.47 27.12 -13.24
N ALA A 135 -15.48 26.63 -14.48
CA ALA A 135 -16.33 27.16 -15.54
C ALA A 135 -17.82 26.90 -15.29
N LYS A 136 -18.15 25.84 -14.54
CA LYS A 136 -19.54 25.47 -14.19
C LYS A 136 -20.06 26.19 -12.94
N GLY A 137 -19.21 26.90 -12.20
CA GLY A 137 -19.58 27.65 -11.00
C GLY A 137 -19.81 26.80 -9.73
N GLN A 138 -19.67 25.48 -9.81
CA GLN A 138 -19.73 24.56 -8.66
C GLN A 138 -18.42 23.79 -8.61
N CYS A 139 -17.50 24.21 -7.74
CA CYS A 139 -16.22 23.53 -7.56
C CYS A 139 -15.96 23.25 -6.08
N TYR A 140 -15.53 22.03 -5.79
CA TYR A 140 -15.12 21.59 -4.46
C TYR A 140 -13.64 21.90 -4.22
N THR A 141 -13.24 21.93 -2.95
CA THR A 141 -11.83 22.05 -2.58
C THR A 141 -11.11 20.72 -2.79
N CYS A 142 -9.91 20.75 -3.38
CA CYS A 142 -9.12 19.55 -3.62
C CYS A 142 -8.73 18.85 -2.33
N GLY A 143 -8.54 19.60 -1.23
CA GLY A 143 -8.27 19.02 0.08
C GLY A 143 -9.37 18.09 0.55
N ASN A 144 -10.65 18.47 0.41
CA ASN A 144 -11.76 17.62 0.82
C ASN A 144 -11.82 16.34 -0.03
N VAL A 145 -11.71 16.48 -1.34
CA VAL A 145 -11.73 15.34 -2.29
C VAL A 145 -10.56 14.39 -2.02
N MET A 146 -9.35 14.91 -1.84
CA MET A 146 -8.16 14.11 -1.54
C MET A 146 -8.25 13.42 -0.18
N LEU A 147 -8.76 14.10 0.84
CA LEU A 147 -8.92 13.54 2.19
C LEU A 147 -9.94 12.41 2.21
N GLU A 148 -11.08 12.59 1.53
CA GLU A 148 -12.12 11.57 1.43
C GLU A 148 -11.63 10.32 0.71
N HIS A 149 -11.02 10.47 -0.48
CA HIS A 149 -10.43 9.35 -1.21
C HIS A 149 -9.32 8.65 -0.41
N SER A 150 -8.49 9.41 0.29
CA SER A 150 -7.41 8.84 1.10
C SER A 150 -7.96 8.05 2.29
N ALA A 151 -9.02 8.53 2.95
CA ALA A 151 -9.66 7.85 4.07
C ALA A 151 -10.34 6.55 3.63
N GLU A 152 -11.03 6.55 2.49
CA GLU A 152 -11.64 5.35 1.92
C GLU A 152 -10.57 4.33 1.51
N ALA A 153 -9.53 4.77 0.79
CA ALA A 153 -8.41 3.93 0.42
C ALA A 153 -7.72 3.31 1.65
N LEU A 154 -7.54 4.07 2.74
CA LEU A 154 -6.95 3.56 3.97
C LEU A 154 -7.85 2.55 4.69
N LYS A 155 -9.17 2.74 4.68
CA LYS A 155 -10.11 1.76 5.23
C LYS A 155 -10.04 0.44 4.46
N ILE A 156 -10.02 0.51 3.12
CA ILE A 156 -9.88 -0.66 2.26
C ILE A 156 -8.53 -1.34 2.52
N LEU A 157 -7.44 -0.56 2.52
CA LEU A 157 -6.09 -1.08 2.74
C LEU A 157 -5.93 -1.71 4.13
N GLY A 158 -6.49 -1.08 5.17
CA GLY A 158 -6.50 -1.61 6.53
C GLY A 158 -7.34 -2.89 6.63
N GLY A 159 -8.48 -2.97 5.94
CA GLY A 159 -9.31 -4.17 5.88
C GLY A 159 -8.63 -5.34 5.17
N VAL A 160 -8.05 -5.08 3.98
CA VAL A 160 -7.24 -6.06 3.24
C VAL A 160 -6.03 -6.49 4.07
N GLY A 161 -5.37 -5.52 4.72
CA GLY A 161 -4.27 -5.72 5.66
C GLY A 161 -4.63 -6.71 6.76
N LEU A 162 -5.72 -6.48 7.46
CA LEU A 162 -6.20 -7.33 8.55
C LEU A 162 -6.57 -8.75 8.08
N PHE A 163 -7.24 -8.88 6.92
CA PHE A 163 -7.58 -10.18 6.35
C PHE A 163 -6.32 -11.04 6.10
N PHE A 164 -5.33 -10.45 5.45
CA PHE A 164 -4.07 -11.14 5.16
C PHE A 164 -3.29 -11.47 6.44
N SER A 165 -3.26 -10.58 7.43
CA SER A 165 -2.64 -10.88 8.74
C SER A 165 -3.28 -12.09 9.42
N PHE A 166 -4.59 -12.29 9.31
CA PHE A 166 -5.26 -13.49 9.82
C PHE A 166 -4.79 -14.76 9.07
N THR A 167 -4.71 -14.69 7.73
CA THR A 167 -4.19 -15.82 6.94
C THR A 167 -2.72 -16.13 7.22
N GLU A 168 -1.93 -15.11 7.57
CA GLU A 168 -0.51 -15.24 7.90
C GLU A 168 -0.30 -15.92 9.25
N ILE A 169 -1.13 -15.60 10.27
CA ILE A 169 -1.14 -16.33 11.55
C ILE A 169 -1.42 -17.82 11.32
N LEU A 170 -2.40 -18.15 10.47
CA LEU A 170 -2.69 -19.54 10.10
C LEU A 170 -1.49 -20.18 9.36
N GLY A 171 -0.82 -19.44 8.47
CA GLY A 171 0.37 -19.89 7.78
C GLY A 171 1.53 -20.22 8.74
N VAL A 172 1.79 -19.35 9.71
CA VAL A 172 2.80 -19.58 10.76
C VAL A 172 2.40 -20.77 11.64
N TRP A 173 1.14 -20.89 12.03
CA TRP A 173 0.68 -22.04 12.81
C TRP A 173 0.85 -23.36 12.05
N LEU A 174 0.46 -23.39 10.77
CA LEU A 174 0.60 -24.57 9.91
C LEU A 174 2.06 -24.96 9.71
N ALA A 175 2.94 -24.01 9.43
CA ALA A 175 4.34 -24.35 9.22
C ALA A 175 5.07 -24.70 10.54
N VAL A 176 4.62 -24.22 11.72
CA VAL A 176 5.10 -24.71 13.02
C VAL A 176 4.68 -26.16 13.22
N ARG A 177 3.40 -26.47 12.94
CA ARG A 177 2.88 -27.83 13.01
C ARG A 177 3.61 -28.75 12.03
N TYR A 178 3.86 -28.31 10.80
CA TYR A 178 4.60 -29.05 9.79
C TYR A 178 6.04 -29.33 10.23
N ARG A 179 6.74 -28.32 10.78
CA ARG A 179 8.09 -28.53 11.33
C ARG A 179 8.11 -29.52 12.50
N ASN A 180 7.07 -29.51 13.32
CA ASN A 180 6.95 -30.39 14.47
C ASN A 180 6.44 -31.80 14.10
N GLN A 181 6.02 -32.04 12.85
CA GLN A 181 5.78 -33.38 12.33
C GLN A 181 7.14 -34.03 12.05
N LYS A 182 7.46 -35.10 12.77
CA LYS A 182 8.66 -35.92 12.52
C LYS A 182 8.59 -36.48 11.10
N ASP A 183 9.72 -36.41 10.40
CA ASP A 183 9.89 -36.99 9.07
C ASP A 183 9.70 -38.52 9.15
N PRO A 184 8.63 -39.10 8.58
CA PRO A 184 8.40 -40.55 8.63
C PRO A 184 9.43 -41.33 7.80
N ARG A 185 10.26 -40.66 7.00
CA ARG A 185 11.35 -41.26 6.21
C ARG A 185 12.69 -41.31 6.93
N ALA A 186 12.81 -40.70 8.11
CA ALA A 186 13.95 -40.93 8.99
C ALA A 186 13.83 -42.34 9.60
N ASN A 187 14.13 -43.34 8.76
CA ASN A 187 14.16 -44.74 9.12
C ASN A 187 15.22 -44.90 10.24
N PRO A 188 14.85 -45.29 11.47
CA PRO A 188 15.80 -45.43 12.57
C PRO A 188 16.84 -46.54 12.33
N SER A 189 16.68 -47.31 11.25
CA SER A 189 17.56 -48.42 10.85
C SER A 189 18.79 -48.01 10.02
N ALA A 190 18.97 -46.73 9.68
CA ALA A 190 20.15 -46.26 8.92
C ALA A 190 21.35 -45.84 9.81
N PHE A 191 21.27 -46.11 11.11
CA PHE A 191 22.32 -45.86 12.11
C PHE A 191 22.99 -47.14 12.65
N LEU A 192 22.82 -48.29 11.97
CA LEU A 192 23.62 -49.49 12.21
C LEU A 192 24.71 -49.61 11.15
#